data_AF-B3JMA7-F1
#
_entry.id   AF-B3JMA7-F1
#
_cell.length_a   1.000
_cell.length_b   1.000
_cell.length_c   1.000
_cell.angle_alpha   90.00
_cell.angle_beta   90.00
_cell.angle_gamma   90.00
#
_symmetry.space_group_name_H-M   'P 1'
#
loop_
_entity.id
_entity.type
_entity.pdbx_description
1 polymer ?
#
loop_
_entity_poly.entity_id
_entity_poly.type
_entity_poly.pdbx_seq_one_letter_code
_entity_poly.pdbx_strand_id
1 'polypeptide(L)'
;MNRIGYDKFEQRTYLKYCNGAETFYTYEPARRRLQNLTVNAGGKSIMDNAYAYDAVSNVLSVANKAALPESGKAGGQMAHAYTYDALYRLASATGTYAGADSKTASYRLEMGYDNMHRIVSNKQHLTQQGVQFDGTLHVVGYDLAYTYGNTEGRKFQLAGMTRQKRMR
;
A
#
# COMPACT_ATOMS: atom_id res chain seq x y z
N MET A 1 2.07 -7.91 25.25
CA MET A 1 0.71 -7.66 24.71
C MET A 1 -0.24 -7.77 25.88
N ASN A 2 -1.09 -6.76 26.15
CA ASN A 2 -1.79 -6.68 27.43
C ASN A 2 -3.28 -7.07 27.36
N ARG A 3 -3.96 -6.89 26.21
CA ARG A 3 -5.38 -7.27 26.06
C ARG A 3 -5.74 -7.46 24.58
N ILE A 4 -6.60 -8.43 24.29
CA ILE A 4 -7.15 -8.68 22.95
C ILE A 4 -8.66 -8.81 23.08
N GLY A 5 -9.41 -8.18 22.17
CA GLY A 5 -10.85 -8.34 22.06
C GLY A 5 -11.23 -8.99 20.74
N TYR A 6 -12.29 -9.78 20.77
CA TYR A 6 -12.86 -10.47 19.62
C TYR A 6 -14.37 -10.19 19.56
N ASP A 7 -14.97 -10.28 18.38
CA ASP A 7 -16.41 -10.34 18.24
C ASP A 7 -16.94 -11.79 18.25
N LYS A 8 -18.27 -11.93 18.11
CA LYS A 8 -18.98 -13.22 18.09
C LYS A 8 -18.58 -14.16 16.95
N PHE A 9 -17.82 -13.68 15.97
CA PHE A 9 -17.30 -14.47 14.85
C PHE A 9 -15.80 -14.75 15.01
N GLU A 10 -15.25 -14.52 16.20
CA GLU A 10 -13.84 -14.69 16.54
C GLU A 10 -12.91 -13.78 15.72
N GLN A 11 -13.45 -12.70 15.14
CA GLN A 11 -12.63 -11.68 14.49
C GLN A 11 -12.14 -10.68 15.54
N ARG A 12 -10.85 -10.33 15.47
CA ARG A 12 -10.21 -9.41 16.41
C ARG A 12 -10.78 -8.00 16.25
N THR A 13 -11.38 -7.46 17.30
CA THR A 13 -11.96 -6.10 17.31
C THR A 13 -11.09 -5.09 18.05
N TYR A 14 -10.21 -5.57 18.93
CA TYR A 14 -9.41 -4.70 19.78
C TYR A 14 -8.06 -5.32 20.15
N LEU A 15 -7.05 -4.47 20.28
CA LEU A 15 -5.72 -4.87 20.73
C LEU A 15 -5.04 -3.77 21.56
N LYS A 16 -4.58 -4.10 22.77
CA LYS A 16 -3.74 -3.22 23.60
C LYS A 16 -2.31 -3.74 23.70
N TYR A 17 -1.36 -2.91 23.30
CA TYR A 17 0.07 -3.17 23.40
C TYR A 17 0.63 -2.74 24.77
N CYS A 18 1.81 -3.24 25.12
CA CYS A 18 2.46 -2.90 26.39
C CYS A 18 2.92 -1.44 26.45
N ASN A 19 3.19 -0.81 25.30
CA ASN A 19 3.50 0.61 25.18
C ASN A 19 2.26 1.51 25.32
N GLY A 20 1.09 0.94 25.68
CA GLY A 20 -0.15 1.67 25.84
C GLY A 20 -0.91 1.99 24.55
N ALA A 21 -0.35 1.66 23.37
CA ALA A 21 -1.06 1.83 22.11
C ALA A 21 -2.24 0.86 22.00
N GLU A 22 -3.35 1.34 21.44
CA GLU A 22 -4.59 0.60 21.27
C GLU A 22 -4.99 0.59 19.80
N THR A 23 -5.33 -0.58 19.27
CA THR A 23 -5.82 -0.75 17.91
C THR A 23 -7.25 -1.23 17.93
N PHE A 24 -8.08 -0.62 17.10
CA PHE A 24 -9.50 -0.90 16.95
C PHE A 24 -9.76 -1.35 15.51
N TYR A 25 -10.54 -2.42 15.35
CA TYR A 25 -10.88 -3.00 14.06
C TYR A 25 -12.40 -2.94 13.90
N THR A 26 -12.85 -2.32 12.81
CA THR A 26 -14.27 -2.27 12.43
C THR A 26 -14.48 -3.06 11.16
N TYR A 27 -15.45 -3.95 11.16
CA TYR A 27 -15.77 -4.82 10.03
C TYR A 27 -17.08 -4.43 9.37
N GLU A 28 -17.15 -4.54 8.05
CA GLU A 28 -18.38 -4.37 7.28
C GLU A 28 -19.43 -5.41 7.74
N PRO A 29 -20.67 -5.01 8.06
CA PRO A 29 -21.68 -5.94 8.55
C PRO A 29 -22.01 -7.10 7.60
N ALA A 30 -22.07 -6.82 6.29
CA ALA A 30 -22.53 -7.78 5.29
C ALA A 30 -21.48 -8.86 4.97
N ARG A 31 -20.24 -8.44 4.66
CA ARG A 31 -19.17 -9.34 4.19
C ARG A 31 -18.07 -9.59 5.21
N ARG A 32 -18.13 -8.91 6.38
CA ARG A 32 -17.17 -9.09 7.48
C ARG A 32 -15.72 -8.76 7.07
N ARG A 33 -15.55 -7.92 6.04
CA ARG A 33 -14.25 -7.38 5.62
C ARG A 33 -13.85 -6.21 6.52
N LEU A 34 -12.56 -6.05 6.76
CA LEU A 34 -12.05 -4.95 7.59
C LEU A 34 -12.38 -3.62 6.90
N GLN A 35 -13.29 -2.85 7.46
CA GLN A 35 -13.69 -1.56 6.91
C GLN A 35 -12.78 -0.44 7.41
N ASN A 36 -12.40 -0.48 8.69
CA ASN A 36 -11.58 0.54 9.30
C ASN A 36 -10.61 -0.04 10.33
N LEU A 37 -9.40 0.51 10.39
CA LEU A 37 -8.41 0.21 11.42
C LEU A 37 -7.88 1.52 12.01
N THR A 38 -8.13 1.72 13.30
CA THR A 38 -7.67 2.92 14.03
C THR A 38 -6.63 2.52 15.06
N VAL A 39 -5.52 3.26 15.15
CA VAL A 39 -4.49 3.09 16.18
C VAL A 39 -4.40 4.38 16.99
N ASN A 40 -4.61 4.26 18.29
CA ASN A 40 -4.48 5.35 19.24
C ASN A 40 -3.23 5.14 20.10
N ALA A 41 -2.43 6.18 20.30
CA ALA A 41 -1.28 6.18 21.19
C ALA A 41 -1.19 7.54 21.90
N GLY A 42 -0.93 7.54 23.21
CA GLY A 42 -0.79 8.78 23.99
C GLY A 42 -2.02 9.70 23.93
N GLY A 43 -3.23 9.12 23.79
CA GLY A 43 -4.48 9.89 23.70
C GLY A 43 -4.79 10.49 22.32
N LYS A 44 -3.98 10.21 21.29
CA LYS A 44 -4.19 10.68 19.91
C LYS A 44 -4.32 9.52 18.93
N SER A 45 -5.12 9.69 17.89
CA SER A 45 -5.13 8.75 16.75
C SER A 45 -3.92 9.00 15.86
N ILE A 46 -3.07 7.99 15.73
CA ILE A 46 -1.85 8.02 14.91
C ILE A 46 -2.05 7.33 13.55
N MET A 47 -3.13 6.56 13.43
CA MET A 47 -3.52 5.88 12.19
C MET A 47 -5.03 5.65 12.20
N ASP A 48 -5.67 5.91 11.06
CA ASP A 48 -7.10 5.71 10.83
C ASP A 48 -7.32 5.28 9.38
N ASN A 49 -7.05 4.00 9.11
CA ASN A 49 -7.08 3.43 7.77
C ASN A 49 -8.49 2.97 7.40
N ALA A 50 -9.09 3.65 6.43
CA ALA A 50 -10.33 3.23 5.79
C ALA A 50 -10.02 2.38 4.55
N TYR A 51 -10.65 1.20 4.46
CA TYR A 51 -10.47 0.25 3.36
C TYR A 51 -11.71 0.25 2.47
N ALA A 52 -11.50 0.28 1.15
CA ALA A 52 -12.55 0.07 0.16
C ALA A 52 -12.27 -1.20 -0.63
N TYR A 53 -13.32 -1.90 -1.03
CA TYR A 53 -13.25 -3.16 -1.76
C TYR A 53 -14.17 -3.16 -2.96
N ASP A 54 -13.83 -3.93 -3.99
CA ASP A 54 -14.78 -4.27 -5.04
C ASP A 54 -15.77 -5.38 -4.59
N ALA A 55 -16.65 -5.77 -5.50
CA ALA A 55 -17.67 -6.79 -5.25
C ALA A 55 -17.08 -8.17 -4.94
N VAL A 56 -15.91 -8.50 -5.48
CA VAL A 56 -15.23 -9.79 -5.24
C VAL A 56 -14.19 -9.72 -4.12
N SER A 57 -14.15 -8.60 -3.39
CA SER A 57 -13.28 -8.34 -2.23
C SER A 57 -11.81 -8.03 -2.54
N ASN A 58 -11.45 -7.60 -3.75
CA ASN A 58 -10.15 -6.96 -3.96
C ASN A 58 -10.13 -5.58 -3.30
N VAL A 59 -9.00 -5.17 -2.73
CA VAL A 59 -8.85 -3.86 -2.09
C VAL A 59 -8.70 -2.79 -3.16
N LEU A 60 -9.64 -1.84 -3.24
CA LEU A 60 -9.57 -0.72 -4.18
C LEU A 60 -8.80 0.46 -3.62
N SER A 61 -8.87 0.69 -2.31
CA SER A 61 -8.13 1.79 -1.68
C SER A 61 -7.89 1.57 -0.20
N VAL A 62 -6.82 2.19 0.31
CA VAL A 62 -6.56 2.36 1.74
C VAL A 62 -6.22 3.81 2.00
N ALA A 63 -7.00 4.49 2.84
CA ALA A 63 -6.78 5.89 3.16
C ALA A 63 -6.60 6.09 4.68
N ASN A 64 -5.43 6.53 5.11
CA ASN A 64 -5.20 6.99 6.46
C ASN A 64 -5.69 8.43 6.62
N LYS A 65 -6.73 8.61 7.44
CA LYS A 65 -7.32 9.90 7.75
C LYS A 65 -6.82 10.50 9.07
N ALA A 66 -5.86 9.86 9.73
CA ALA A 66 -5.25 10.41 10.94
C ALA A 66 -4.72 11.83 10.68
N ALA A 67 -4.89 12.71 11.67
CA ALA A 67 -4.38 14.06 11.60
C ALA A 67 -2.85 14.05 11.43
N LEU A 68 -2.31 15.13 10.86
CA LEU A 68 -0.86 15.30 10.81
C LEU A 68 -0.30 15.31 12.24
N PRO A 69 0.81 14.61 12.47
CA PRO A 69 1.43 14.59 13.78
C PRO A 69 2.12 15.94 14.06
N GLU A 70 2.60 16.11 15.29
CA GLU A 70 3.44 17.25 15.66
C GLU A 70 4.74 17.29 14.83
N SER A 71 5.35 18.46 14.72
CA SER A 71 6.65 18.63 14.04
C SER A 71 7.69 17.62 14.55
N GLY A 72 8.43 17.01 13.62
CA GLY A 72 9.44 15.99 13.90
C GLY A 72 8.91 14.62 14.33
N LYS A 73 7.60 14.40 14.40
CA LYS A 73 7.02 13.08 14.74
C LYS A 73 6.62 12.31 13.48
N ALA A 74 6.75 10.99 13.56
CA ALA A 74 6.33 10.08 12.49
C ALA A 74 4.80 9.91 12.46
N GLY A 75 4.27 9.65 11.28
CA GLY A 75 2.84 9.52 11.03
C GLY A 75 2.39 10.45 9.90
N GLY A 76 1.09 10.65 9.79
CA GLY A 76 0.48 11.52 8.78
C GLY A 76 -0.48 10.78 7.86
N GLN A 77 -1.03 11.54 6.92
CA GLN A 77 -2.02 11.05 5.99
C GLN A 77 -1.36 10.24 4.88
N MET A 78 -2.01 9.16 4.47
CA MET A 78 -1.60 8.39 3.32
C MET A 78 -2.82 7.92 2.55
N ALA A 79 -2.70 7.80 1.24
CA ALA A 79 -3.77 7.25 0.42
C ALA A 79 -3.17 6.33 -0.62
N HIS A 80 -3.69 5.11 -0.71
CA HIS A 80 -3.37 4.14 -1.74
C HIS A 80 -4.62 3.84 -2.55
N ALA A 81 -4.45 3.73 -3.87
CA ALA A 81 -5.50 3.26 -4.77
C ALA A 81 -4.94 2.16 -5.66
N TYR A 82 -5.76 1.15 -5.93
CA TYR A 82 -5.40 -0.03 -6.70
C TYR A 82 -6.45 -0.28 -7.77
N THR A 83 -5.98 -0.75 -8.92
CA THR A 83 -6.84 -1.23 -10.00
C THR A 83 -6.37 -2.61 -10.43
N TYR A 84 -7.30 -3.40 -10.93
CA TYR A 84 -7.06 -4.77 -11.31
C TYR A 84 -7.46 -5.00 -12.77
N ASP A 85 -6.80 -5.94 -13.43
CA ASP A 85 -7.24 -6.42 -14.73
C ASP A 85 -8.45 -7.38 -14.59
N ALA A 86 -8.97 -7.85 -15.72
CA ALA A 86 -10.13 -8.75 -15.75
C ALA A 86 -9.90 -10.11 -15.05
N LEU A 87 -8.64 -10.47 -14.76
CA LEU A 87 -8.26 -11.68 -14.03
C LEU A 87 -7.92 -11.38 -12.57
N TYR A 88 -8.25 -10.19 -12.08
CA TYR A 88 -7.99 -9.71 -10.72
C TYR A 88 -6.51 -9.66 -10.34
N ARG A 89 -5.63 -9.46 -11.32
CA ARG A 89 -4.21 -9.16 -11.08
C ARG A 89 -4.04 -7.64 -10.98
N LEU A 90 -3.16 -7.18 -10.09
CA LEU A 90 -2.90 -5.76 -9.90
C LEU A 90 -2.42 -5.13 -11.20
N ALA A 91 -3.18 -4.22 -11.79
CA ALA A 91 -2.84 -3.54 -13.05
C ALA A 91 -2.13 -2.19 -12.78
N SER A 92 -2.61 -1.43 -11.80
CA SER A 92 -1.92 -0.22 -11.36
C SER A 92 -2.14 0.05 -9.88
N ALA A 93 -1.17 0.76 -9.28
CA ALA A 93 -1.29 1.28 -7.94
C ALA A 93 -0.74 2.70 -7.86
N THR A 94 -1.39 3.55 -7.07
CA THR A 94 -0.87 4.86 -6.69
C THR A 94 -0.80 4.96 -5.19
N GLY A 95 0.16 5.72 -4.67
CA GLY A 95 0.22 6.06 -3.26
C GLY A 95 0.63 7.50 -3.05
N THR A 96 0.09 8.13 -2.01
CA THR A 96 0.51 9.44 -1.52
C THR A 96 0.74 9.37 -0.02
N TYR A 97 1.64 10.23 0.45
CA TYR A 97 1.96 10.42 1.85
C TYR A 97 2.13 11.92 2.11
N ALA A 98 1.52 12.40 3.19
CA ALA A 98 1.70 13.73 3.73
C ALA A 98 1.98 13.62 5.23
N GLY A 99 3.18 14.02 5.64
CA GLY A 99 3.63 14.04 7.02
C GLY A 99 3.70 15.45 7.61
N ALA A 100 4.16 15.55 8.85
CA ALA A 100 4.53 16.83 9.45
C ALA A 100 5.65 17.52 8.65
N ASP A 101 5.85 18.82 8.89
CA ASP A 101 6.96 19.60 8.32
C ASP A 101 6.96 19.65 6.78
N SER A 102 5.77 19.60 6.17
CA SER A 102 5.59 19.57 4.71
C SER A 102 6.25 18.37 4.01
N LYS A 103 6.50 17.29 4.74
CA LYS A 103 7.06 16.06 4.17
C LYS A 103 6.02 15.40 3.28
N THR A 104 6.40 15.08 2.05
CA THR A 104 5.50 14.41 1.10
C THR A 104 6.20 13.29 0.37
N ALA A 105 5.44 12.27 -0.02
CA ALA A 105 5.89 11.28 -0.99
C ALA A 105 4.74 10.83 -1.87
N SER A 106 5.04 10.40 -3.08
CA SER A 106 4.07 9.75 -3.93
C SER A 106 4.71 8.69 -4.80
N TYR A 107 3.96 7.64 -5.13
CA TYR A 107 4.38 6.68 -6.14
C TYR A 107 3.26 6.35 -7.11
N ARG A 108 3.67 5.89 -8.28
CA ARG A 108 2.80 5.24 -9.27
C ARG A 108 3.47 3.94 -9.72
N LEU A 109 2.66 2.90 -9.85
CA LEU A 109 3.04 1.58 -10.32
C LEU A 109 2.08 1.16 -11.44
N GLU A 110 2.61 0.62 -12.52
CA GLU A 110 1.85 -0.03 -13.58
C GLU A 110 2.48 -1.40 -13.87
N MET A 111 1.65 -2.43 -13.88
CA MET A 111 2.03 -3.82 -14.09
C MET A 111 1.43 -4.33 -15.39
N GLY A 112 2.20 -5.13 -16.12
CA GLY A 112 1.73 -5.82 -17.32
C GLY A 112 2.00 -7.30 -17.22
N TYR A 113 1.07 -8.09 -17.72
CA TYR A 113 1.13 -9.54 -17.70
C TYR A 113 0.82 -10.12 -19.07
N ASP A 114 1.36 -11.30 -19.34
CA ASP A 114 0.95 -12.09 -20.50
C ASP A 114 -0.16 -13.10 -20.15
N ASN A 115 -0.57 -13.86 -21.17
CA ASN A 115 -1.58 -14.91 -21.08
C ASN A 115 -1.15 -16.10 -20.21
N MET A 116 0.14 -16.20 -19.88
CA MET A 116 0.67 -17.23 -18.97
C MET A 116 0.80 -16.72 -17.53
N HIS A 117 0.22 -15.55 -17.21
CA HIS A 117 0.28 -14.90 -15.90
C HIS A 117 1.68 -14.46 -15.46
N ARG A 118 2.63 -14.36 -16.39
CA ARG A 118 3.98 -13.87 -16.11
C ARG A 118 4.00 -12.35 -16.18
N ILE A 119 4.79 -11.69 -15.34
CA ILE A 119 4.96 -10.23 -15.36
C ILE A 119 5.86 -9.88 -16.54
N VAL A 120 5.33 -9.16 -17.53
CA VAL A 120 6.10 -8.70 -18.70
C VAL A 120 6.51 -7.25 -18.58
N SER A 121 5.84 -6.45 -17.74
CA SER A 121 6.26 -5.08 -17.45
C SER A 121 6.01 -4.66 -16.00
N ASN A 122 6.93 -3.87 -15.47
CA ASN A 122 6.78 -3.15 -14.20
C ASN A 122 7.32 -1.73 -14.37
N LYS A 123 6.44 -0.74 -14.31
CA LYS A 123 6.80 0.68 -14.37
C LYS A 123 6.52 1.30 -13.03
N GLN A 124 7.57 1.79 -12.37
CA GLN A 124 7.46 2.42 -11.07
C GLN A 124 8.06 3.82 -11.10
N HIS A 125 7.34 4.78 -10.56
CA HIS A 125 7.78 6.17 -10.38
C HIS A 125 7.57 6.59 -8.93
N LEU A 126 8.57 7.22 -8.31
CA LEU A 126 8.54 7.70 -6.93
C LEU A 126 9.02 9.15 -6.87
N THR A 127 8.29 9.99 -6.13
CA THR A 127 8.73 11.31 -5.70
C THR A 127 8.70 11.38 -4.17
N GLN A 128 9.63 12.12 -3.58
CA GLN A 128 9.56 12.46 -2.15
C GLN A 128 10.19 13.82 -1.88
N GLN A 129 9.79 14.43 -0.77
CA GLN A 129 10.32 15.68 -0.26
C GLN A 129 10.49 15.55 1.26
N GLY A 130 11.72 15.63 1.75
CA GLY A 130 12.02 15.69 3.19
C GLY A 130 11.69 14.43 4.00
N VAL A 131 11.36 13.31 3.33
CA VAL A 131 10.93 12.08 4.02
C VAL A 131 12.12 11.24 4.48
N GLN A 132 12.94 10.73 3.55
CA GLN A 132 14.12 9.92 3.90
C GLN A 132 15.40 10.74 4.11
N PHE A 133 15.49 11.90 3.48
CA PHE A 133 16.62 12.82 3.55
C PHE A 133 16.13 14.25 3.30
N ASP A 134 16.94 15.23 3.68
CA ASP A 134 16.63 16.64 3.45
C ASP A 134 16.74 16.99 1.96
N GLY A 135 15.67 17.58 1.42
CA GLY A 135 15.55 17.94 0.01
C GLY A 135 14.52 17.11 -0.76
N THR A 136 14.54 17.22 -2.08
CA THR A 136 13.55 16.61 -2.97
C THR A 136 14.19 15.52 -3.82
N LEU A 137 13.59 14.32 -3.78
CA LEU A 137 13.84 13.29 -4.78
C LEU A 137 12.88 13.51 -5.95
N HIS A 138 13.39 14.08 -7.02
CA HIS A 138 12.65 14.20 -8.27
C HIS A 138 12.61 12.85 -8.98
N VAL A 139 11.39 12.37 -9.24
CA VAL A 139 10.99 11.16 -10.01
C VAL A 139 12.12 10.14 -10.20
N VAL A 140 12.35 9.30 -9.20
CA VAL A 140 13.20 8.10 -9.36
C VAL A 140 12.31 6.92 -9.66
N GLY A 141 12.62 6.23 -10.74
CA GLY A 141 11.80 5.13 -11.22
C GLY A 141 12.54 4.22 -12.16
N TYR A 142 11.83 3.18 -12.58
CA TYR A 142 12.27 2.27 -13.61
C TYR A 142 11.08 1.83 -14.44
N ASP A 143 11.34 1.63 -15.72
CA ASP A 143 10.46 0.87 -16.60
C ASP A 143 11.20 -0.44 -16.91
N LEU A 144 10.70 -1.53 -16.33
CA LEU A 144 11.23 -2.88 -16.53
C LEU A 144 10.38 -3.60 -17.55
N ALA A 145 11.04 -4.22 -18.52
CA ALA A 145 10.44 -5.18 -19.44
C ALA A 145 11.11 -6.54 -19.22
N TYR A 146 10.31 -7.59 -19.11
CA TYR A 146 10.78 -8.95 -18.85
C TYR A 146 10.44 -9.86 -20.03
N THR A 147 11.38 -10.72 -20.38
CA THR A 147 11.19 -11.79 -21.35
C THR A 147 11.45 -13.13 -20.69
N TYR A 148 10.75 -14.15 -21.18
CA TYR A 148 10.83 -15.51 -20.64
C TYR A 148 11.21 -16.49 -21.73
N GLY A 149 11.73 -17.65 -21.32
CA GLY A 149 12.05 -18.74 -22.25
C GLY A 149 10.84 -19.13 -23.11
N ASN A 150 11.09 -19.54 -24.34
CA ASN A 150 10.07 -19.97 -25.29
C ASN A 150 10.07 -21.49 -25.53
N THR A 151 11.10 -22.20 -25.06
CA THR A 151 11.19 -23.66 -25.17
C THR A 151 10.34 -24.35 -24.11
N GLU A 152 9.94 -25.58 -24.39
CA GLU A 152 9.29 -26.45 -23.41
C GLU A 152 10.16 -26.60 -22.15
N GLY A 153 9.51 -26.63 -20.98
CA GLY A 153 10.19 -26.62 -19.68
C GLY A 153 10.81 -25.29 -19.24
N ARG A 154 10.95 -24.27 -20.11
CA ARG A 154 11.56 -22.97 -19.76
C ARG A 154 10.62 -21.78 -19.84
N LYS A 155 9.32 -22.00 -20.10
CA LYS A 155 8.35 -20.92 -20.26
C LYS A 155 8.17 -20.04 -19.01
N PHE A 156 8.56 -20.48 -17.82
CA PHE A 156 8.52 -19.63 -16.61
C PHE A 156 9.90 -19.13 -16.17
N GLN A 157 10.96 -19.49 -16.90
CA GLN A 157 12.30 -19.04 -16.62
C GLN A 157 12.53 -17.65 -17.24
N LEU A 158 13.00 -16.71 -16.44
CA LEU A 158 13.39 -15.39 -16.92
C LEU A 158 14.54 -15.54 -17.93
N ALA A 159 14.34 -15.03 -19.14
CA ALA A 159 15.33 -15.03 -20.21
C ALA A 159 16.05 -13.69 -20.32
N GLY A 160 15.37 -12.59 -19.98
CA GLY A 160 15.96 -11.26 -20.05
C GLY A 160 15.18 -10.22 -19.27
N MET A 161 15.88 -9.17 -18.87
CA MET A 161 15.29 -7.99 -18.26
C MET A 161 15.97 -6.74 -18.84
N THR A 162 15.16 -5.81 -19.33
CA THR A 162 15.63 -4.49 -19.78
C THR A 162 15.10 -3.44 -18.83
N ARG A 163 15.98 -2.55 -18.39
CA ARG A 163 15.64 -1.42 -17.54
C ARG A 163 15.88 -0.11 -18.27
N GLN A 164 14.84 0.68 -18.42
CA GLN A 164 14.99 2.08 -18.77
C GLN A 164 14.90 2.94 -17.51
N LYS A 165 15.98 3.65 -17.20
CA LYS A 165 15.98 4.65 -16.12
C LYS A 165 15.42 5.94 -16.70
N ARG A 166 14.21 6.33 -16.28
CA ARG A 166 13.70 7.67 -16.57
C ARG A 166 14.39 8.67 -15.65
N MET A 167 15.32 9.45 -16.19
CA MET A 167 15.78 10.71 -15.60
C MET A 167 15.09 11.84 -16.37
N ARG A 168 14.49 12.79 -15.65
CA ARG A 168 14.20 14.11 -16.20
C ARG A 168 15.20 15.08 -15.58
#